data_AF-S8BZ42-F1
#
_entry.id   AF-S8BZ42-F1
#
_cell.length_a   1.000
_cell.length_b   1.000
_cell.length_c   1.000
_cell.angle_alpha   90.00
_cell.angle_beta   90.00
_cell.angle_gamma   90.00
#
_symmetry.space_group_name_H-M   'P 1'
#
loop_
_entity.id
_entity.type
_entity.pdbx_description
1 polymer ?
#
loop_
_entity_poly.entity_id
_entity_poly.type
_entity_poly.pdbx_seq_one_letter_code
_entity_poly.pdbx_strand_id
1 'polypeptide(L)'
;QSYSSTASSSEISDGREYLLLPDEKLMSQCEMDTYKASGPGGQHRNKRESAVRIKHLPTGIIAQASEDRSQHKNRAAALSRLRTLLALK
;
A
#
# COMPACT_ATOMS: atom_id res chain seq x y z
N GLN A 1 -24.60 -27.82 -28.75
CA GLN A 1 -24.17 -28.57 -27.55
C GLN A 1 -22.89 -27.90 -27.06
N SER A 2 -22.99 -26.80 -26.30
CA SER A 2 -23.12 -26.76 -24.84
C SER A 2 -21.79 -26.97 -24.14
N TYR A 3 -21.22 -25.90 -23.60
CA TYR A 3 -20.76 -25.89 -22.22
C TYR A 3 -21.15 -24.55 -21.59
N SER A 4 -22.23 -24.61 -20.84
CA SER A 4 -22.60 -23.66 -19.80
C SER A 4 -21.55 -23.71 -18.68
N SER A 5 -21.07 -22.55 -18.25
CA SER A 5 -20.51 -22.38 -16.90
C SER A 5 -20.80 -20.95 -16.46
N THR A 6 -22.03 -20.73 -16.01
CA THR A 6 -22.38 -19.62 -15.12
C THR A 6 -21.73 -19.90 -13.76
N ALA A 7 -20.46 -19.53 -13.61
CA ALA A 7 -19.79 -19.58 -12.32
C ALA A 7 -20.20 -18.31 -11.54
N SER A 8 -21.21 -18.49 -10.69
CA SER A 8 -21.39 -17.88 -9.38
C SER A 8 -20.75 -16.51 -9.15
N SER A 9 -21.59 -15.50 -8.99
CA SER A 9 -21.27 -14.30 -8.21
C SER A 9 -20.69 -14.72 -6.86
N SER A 10 -19.39 -14.59 -6.73
CA SER A 10 -18.71 -14.47 -5.46
C SER A 10 -17.70 -13.37 -5.70
N GLU A 11 -17.95 -12.23 -5.06
CA GLU A 11 -17.10 -11.05 -5.06
C GLU A 11 -15.77 -11.39 -4.39
N ILE A 12 -14.92 -12.13 -5.09
CA ILE A 12 -13.57 -12.37 -4.63
C ILE A 12 -12.77 -11.13 -5.02
N SER A 13 -12.82 -10.11 -4.16
CA SER A 13 -11.82 -9.04 -4.07
C SER A 13 -10.48 -9.65 -3.61
N ASP A 14 -9.97 -10.63 -4.36
CA ASP A 14 -8.77 -11.39 -4.03
C ASP A 14 -7.59 -10.43 -4.14
N GLY A 15 -6.81 -10.29 -3.07
CA GLY A 15 -5.70 -9.35 -3.06
C GLY A 15 -4.63 -9.71 -4.11
N ARG A 16 -4.68 -10.94 -4.66
CA ARG A 16 -3.86 -11.44 -5.76
C ARG A 16 -4.06 -10.67 -7.06
N GLU A 17 -5.26 -10.15 -7.35
CA GLU A 17 -5.51 -9.43 -8.60
C GLU A 17 -4.68 -8.14 -8.67
N TYR A 18 -4.49 -7.47 -7.53
CA TYR A 18 -3.68 -6.26 -7.41
C TYR A 18 -2.18 -6.51 -7.55
N LEU A 19 -1.70 -7.76 -7.39
CA LEU A 19 -0.29 -8.11 -7.61
C LEU A 19 0.06 -8.21 -9.11
N LEU A 20 -0.94 -8.49 -9.94
CA LEU A 20 -0.83 -8.63 -11.40
C LEU A 20 -0.88 -7.27 -12.12
N LEU A 21 -1.41 -6.25 -11.45
CA LEU A 21 -1.47 -4.89 -11.98
C LEU A 21 -0.07 -4.25 -12.03
N PRO A 22 0.21 -3.40 -13.04
CA PRO A 22 1.42 -2.59 -13.05
C PRO A 22 1.42 -1.63 -11.85
N ASP A 23 2.61 -1.29 -11.37
CA ASP A 23 2.78 -0.40 -10.22
C ASP A 23 2.06 0.93 -10.40
N GLU A 24 2.06 1.50 -11.61
CA GLU A 24 1.30 2.71 -11.95
C GLU A 24 -0.20 2.59 -11.63
N LYS A 25 -0.83 1.47 -12.01
CA LYS A 25 -2.25 1.23 -11.74
C LYS A 25 -2.53 1.03 -10.27
N LEU A 26 -1.68 0.25 -9.59
CA LEU A 26 -1.80 0.04 -8.16
C LEU A 26 -1.67 1.36 -7.39
N MET A 27 -0.69 2.20 -7.76
CA MET A 27 -0.45 3.48 -7.12
C MET A 27 -1.59 4.48 -7.39
N SER A 28 -2.23 4.43 -8.56
CA SER A 28 -3.41 5.27 -8.85
C SER A 28 -4.62 4.94 -7.97
N GLN A 29 -4.73 3.72 -7.43
CA GLN A 29 -5.78 3.33 -6.49
C GLN A 29 -5.36 3.52 -5.01
N CYS A 30 -4.12 3.95 -4.80
CA CYS A 30 -3.57 4.24 -3.49
C CYS A 30 -3.57 5.74 -3.22
N GLU A 31 -4.03 6.10 -2.03
CA GLU A 31 -3.86 7.44 -1.48
C GLU A 31 -2.54 7.50 -0.70
N MET A 32 -1.59 8.30 -1.17
CA MET A 32 -0.34 8.53 -0.45
C MET A 32 -0.45 9.82 0.38
N ASP A 33 -0.01 9.74 1.63
CA ASP A 33 0.08 10.85 2.55
C ASP A 33 1.46 10.90 3.17
N THR A 34 2.02 12.09 3.33
CA THR A 34 3.32 12.28 3.99
C THR A 34 3.17 13.14 5.21
N TYR A 35 3.70 12.64 6.33
CA TYR A 35 3.54 13.28 7.61
C TYR A 35 4.85 13.30 8.40
N LYS A 36 4.87 14.13 9.43
CA LYS A 36 6.00 14.19 10.35
C LYS A 36 5.95 12.99 11.31
N ALA A 37 6.99 12.17 11.32
CA ALA A 37 7.15 11.13 12.33
C ALA A 37 7.33 11.80 13.71
N SER A 38 6.26 11.87 14.50
CA SER A 38 6.33 12.25 15.91
C SER A 38 6.83 11.05 16.71
N GLY A 39 8.12 11.06 17.06
CA GLY A 39 8.71 10.12 18.01
C GLY A 39 9.63 10.87 18.99
N PRO A 40 9.79 10.39 20.23
CA PRO A 40 10.71 10.98 21.19
C PRO A 40 12.14 10.78 20.69
N GLY A 41 12.72 11.81 20.09
CA GLY A 41 14.04 11.74 19.48
C GLY A 41 14.79 13.04 19.73
N GLY A 42 15.66 13.02 20.73
CA GLY A 42 16.47 14.14 21.18
C GLY A 42 17.21 14.86 20.04
N GLN A 43 17.42 16.15 20.27
CA GLN A 43 18.22 17.23 19.65
C GLN A 43 18.84 17.10 18.23
N HIS A 44 18.93 15.92 17.62
CA HIS A 44 19.47 15.68 16.28
C HIS A 44 18.44 15.13 15.27
N ARG A 45 17.17 14.92 15.68
CA ARG A 45 16.08 14.44 14.81
C ARG A 45 15.22 15.59 14.27
N ASN A 46 15.87 16.62 13.73
CA ASN A 46 15.16 17.79 13.20
C ASN A 46 14.49 17.47 11.85
N LYS A 47 13.17 17.25 11.92
CA LYS A 47 12.16 17.97 11.11
C LYS A 47 12.17 17.77 9.59
N ARG A 48 12.20 16.52 9.10
CA ARG A 48 11.78 16.20 7.73
C ARG A 48 10.54 15.32 7.75
N GLU A 49 9.56 15.66 6.91
CA GLU A 49 8.35 14.88 6.63
C GLU A 49 8.73 13.61 5.87
N SER A 50 9.46 12.73 6.52
CA SER A 50 9.95 11.50 5.89
C SER A 50 8.95 10.36 6.01
N ALA A 51 8.00 10.40 6.95
CA ALA A 51 7.03 9.33 7.09
C ALA A 51 6.05 9.33 5.92
N VAL A 52 5.81 8.14 5.37
CA VAL A 52 4.89 7.92 4.25
C VAL A 52 3.82 6.94 4.69
N ARG A 53 2.57 7.27 4.39
CA ARG A 53 1.40 6.41 4.52
C ARG A 53 0.80 6.20 3.14
N ILE A 54 0.43 4.96 2.83
CA ILE A 54 -0.22 4.56 1.58
C ILE A 54 -1.47 3.79 1.96
N LYS A 55 -2.63 4.26 1.53
CA LYS A 55 -3.93 3.62 1.74
C LYS A 55 -4.47 3.14 0.40
N HIS A 56 -4.66 1.83 0.27
CA HIS A 56 -5.34 1.27 -0.89
C HIS A 56 -6.85 1.41 -0.71
N LEU A 57 -7.46 2.24 -1.53
CA LEU A 57 -8.89 2.58 -1.42
C LEU A 57 -9.82 1.38 -1.65
N PRO A 58 -9.61 0.50 -2.65
CA PRO A 58 -10.57 -0.56 -2.93
C PRO A 58 -10.54 -1.69 -1.90
N THR A 59 -9.37 -2.02 -1.33
CA THR A 59 -9.29 -3.06 -0.28
C THR A 59 -9.33 -2.52 1.14
N GLY A 60 -9.19 -1.20 1.32
CA GLY A 60 -9.11 -0.56 2.63
C GLY A 60 -7.80 -0.82 3.40
N ILE A 61 -6.80 -1.46 2.78
CA ILE A 61 -5.53 -1.78 3.43
C ILE A 61 -4.67 -0.52 3.53
N ILE A 62 -4.09 -0.29 4.70
CA ILE A 62 -3.22 0.86 4.97
C ILE A 62 -1.83 0.33 5.32
N ALA A 63 -0.82 0.82 4.61
CA ALA A 63 0.59 0.57 4.88
C ALA A 63 1.31 1.87 5.19
N GLN A 64 2.21 1.86 6.16
CA GLN A 64 2.97 3.05 6.56
C GLN A 64 4.44 2.68 6.82
N ALA A 65 5.33 3.63 6.56
CA ALA A 65 6.76 3.49 6.78
C ALA A 65 7.39 4.83 7.21
N SER A 66 8.22 4.77 8.24
CA SER A 66 8.88 5.94 8.85
C SER A 66 10.30 5.61 9.34
N GLU A 67 10.87 4.52 8.85
CA GLU A 67 12.17 3.97 9.28
C GLU A 67 13.35 4.78 8.74
N ASP A 68 13.28 5.27 7.50
CA ASP A 68 14.38 6.01 6.87
C ASP A 68 14.16 7.54 6.90
N ARG A 69 15.24 8.30 6.71
CA ARG A 69 15.22 9.76 6.57
C ARG A 69 14.74 10.22 5.17
N SER A 70 14.69 9.32 4.19
CA SER A 70 14.27 9.59 2.82
C SER A 70 12.83 9.17 2.57
N GLN A 71 12.01 10.11 2.07
CA GLN A 71 10.63 9.85 1.66
C GLN A 71 10.54 8.77 0.57
N HIS A 72 11.47 8.75 -0.40
CA HIS A 72 11.47 7.74 -1.47
C HIS A 72 11.66 6.32 -0.93
N LYS A 73 12.59 6.15 0.03
CA LYS A 73 12.82 4.85 0.68
C LYS A 73 11.61 4.42 1.50
N ASN A 74 11.00 5.34 2.24
CA ASN A 74 9.79 5.04 3.00
C ASN A 74 8.60 4.74 2.06
N ARG A 75 8.46 5.41 0.91
CA ARG A 75 7.45 5.07 -0.10
C ARG A 75 7.66 3.64 -0.62
N ALA A 76 8.88 3.28 -1.00
CA ALA A 76 9.20 1.93 -1.47
C ALA A 76 8.91 0.87 -0.40
N ALA A 77 9.28 1.14 0.85
CA ALA A 77 8.99 0.25 1.98
C ALA A 77 7.48 0.10 2.23
N ALA A 78 6.73 1.21 2.23
CA ALA A 78 5.28 1.19 2.39
C ALA A 78 4.58 0.43 1.26
N LEU A 79 5.03 0.60 0.02
CA LEU A 79 4.46 -0.07 -1.16
C LEU A 79 4.78 -1.58 -1.15
N SER A 80 5.99 -1.97 -0.74
CA SER A 80 6.35 -3.37 -0.52
C SER A 80 5.47 -4.01 0.56
N ARG A 81 5.28 -3.35 1.71
CA ARG A 81 4.36 -3.79 2.77
C ARG A 81 2.94 -3.93 2.26
N LEU A 82 2.46 -2.96 1.48
CA LEU A 82 1.11 -2.99 0.92
C LEU A 82 0.92 -4.23 0.03
N ARG A 83 1.87 -4.55 -0.85
CA ARG A 83 1.80 -5.74 -1.71
C ARG A 83 1.75 -7.03 -0.90
N THR A 84 2.55 -7.15 0.16
CA THR A 84 2.49 -8.31 1.05
C THR A 84 1.13 -8.42 1.73
N LEU A 85 0.57 -7.31 2.21
CA LEU A 85 -0.75 -7.30 2.85
C LEU A 85 -1.87 -7.65 1.87
N LEU A 86 -1.79 -7.20 0.62
CA LEU A 86 -2.69 -7.60 -0.46
C LEU A 86 -2.54 -9.10 -0.73
N ALA A 87 -1.32 -9.63 -0.82
CA ALA A 87 -1.10 -11.07 -1.10
C ALA A 87 -1.68 -12.01 -0.04
N LEU A 88 -1.84 -11.53 1.19
CA LEU A 88 -2.37 -12.28 2.33
C LEU A 88 -3.91 -12.20 2.44
N LYS A 89 -4.55 -11.40 1.60
CA LYS A 89 -6.00 -11.20 1.57
C LYS A 89 -6.63 -12.02 0.45
#